data_AF-A0A1S2Z401-F1
#
_entry.id   AF-A0A1S2Z401-F1
#
_cell.length_a   1.000
_cell.length_b   1.000
_cell.length_c   1.000
_cell.angle_alpha   90.00
_cell.angle_beta   90.00
_cell.angle_gamma   90.00
#
_symmetry.space_group_name_H-M   'P 1'
#
loop_
_entity.id
_entity.type
_entity.pdbx_description
1 polymer ?
#
loop_
_entity_poly.entity_id
_entity_poly.type
_entity_poly.pdbx_seq_one_letter_code
_entity_poly.pdbx_strand_id
1 'polypeptide(L)'
;MESITGGSMVPLNQPTMVWLRMPTVGTKIGNPLLEFNTDYNSRWQFLWSHGLKSYSTYELLTKVCNCSQIKRGYRRGTPSSTCVEVNKRLNMEVGSYIDQFDISHDACLPPLQHTWTPLQEENKRAFCLEDKIFAYLNKKEVQKALHTRQNYFLYNGDQDFVIPFIGTQSLLDELAKEFRFNVSEPFKPWYNGIKVAGFTHVYGGSLSFATIRGAGQYAAASQPEQTLVLFKAFLEERPLPKIQM
;
A
#
# COMPACT_ATOMS: atom_id res chain seq x y z
N MET A 1 -6.72 -1.20 30.99
CA MET A 1 -7.02 -1.16 29.54
C MET A 1 -5.83 -0.51 28.87
N GLU A 2 -5.02 -1.27 28.14
CA GLU A 2 -3.95 -0.70 27.31
C GLU A 2 -4.59 0.06 26.15
N SER A 3 -4.16 1.29 25.90
CA SER A 3 -4.72 2.14 24.86
C SER A 3 -4.35 1.61 23.47
N ILE A 4 -5.37 1.23 22.69
CA ILE A 4 -5.23 0.98 21.26
C ILE A 4 -4.95 2.33 20.60
N THR A 5 -3.82 2.45 19.89
CA THR A 5 -3.50 3.64 19.11
C THR A 5 -3.69 3.30 17.64
N GLY A 6 -4.68 3.93 17.02
CA GLY A 6 -4.94 3.84 15.59
C GLY A 6 -4.85 5.22 14.97
N GLY A 7 -4.31 5.32 13.77
CA GLY A 7 -4.20 6.57 13.05
C GLY A 7 -4.31 6.37 11.55
N SER A 8 -4.69 7.44 10.86
CA SER A 8 -4.56 7.58 9.42
C SER A 8 -3.47 8.61 9.19
N MET A 9 -2.36 8.23 8.57
CA MET A 9 -1.37 9.23 8.17
C MET A 9 -1.90 9.88 6.89
N VAL A 10 -2.44 11.10 7.02
CA VAL A 10 -2.96 11.89 5.90
C VAL A 10 -2.00 13.06 5.64
N PRO A 11 -1.02 12.92 4.75
CA PRO A 11 -0.55 14.07 4.01
C PRO A 11 -1.65 14.41 2.99
N LEU A 12 -2.17 15.63 3.03
CA LEU A 12 -2.96 16.19 1.92
C LEU A 12 -2.17 15.95 0.62
N ASN A 13 -2.65 15.04 -0.23
CA ASN A 13 -2.05 14.54 -1.49
C ASN A 13 -1.19 13.24 -1.43
N GLN A 14 -1.28 12.41 -0.38
CA GLN A 14 -0.71 11.04 -0.38
C GLN A 14 -1.76 9.97 -0.01
N PRO A 15 -1.58 8.70 -0.43
CA PRO A 15 -2.41 7.60 0.04
C PRO A 15 -2.47 7.55 1.55
N THR A 16 -3.67 7.30 2.08
CA THR A 16 -3.89 7.21 3.52
C THR A 16 -3.41 5.85 4.02
N MET A 17 -2.27 5.81 4.69
CA MET A 17 -1.81 4.61 5.39
C MET A 17 -2.62 4.44 6.67
N VAL A 18 -3.24 3.27 6.83
CA VAL A 18 -3.98 2.91 8.05
C VAL A 18 -3.09 2.03 8.91
N TRP A 19 -2.78 2.46 10.13
CA TRP A 19 -1.97 1.68 11.06
C TRP A 19 -2.68 1.54 12.41
N LEU A 20 -2.47 0.38 13.02
CA LEU A 20 -3.05 0.00 14.31
C LEU A 20 -1.96 -0.64 15.17
N ARG A 21 -1.60 0.02 16.27
CA ARG A 21 -0.64 -0.49 17.25
C ARG A 21 -1.38 -1.00 18.48
N MET A 22 -1.14 -2.27 18.80
CA MET A 22 -1.63 -2.94 20.00
C MET A 22 -0.44 -3.37 20.85
N PRO A 23 -0.24 -2.81 22.06
CA PRO A 23 0.98 -3.02 22.85
C PRO A 23 1.33 -4.49 23.12
N THR A 24 0.31 -5.32 23.35
CA THR A 24 0.43 -6.74 23.69
C THR A 24 0.47 -7.69 22.48
N VAL A 25 0.06 -7.25 21.29
CA VAL A 25 -0.05 -8.10 20.09
C VAL A 25 1.00 -7.75 19.04
N GLY A 26 1.12 -6.47 18.67
CA GLY A 26 1.90 -6.07 17.50
C GLY A 26 1.41 -4.81 16.82
N THR A 27 1.95 -4.56 15.62
CA THR A 27 1.53 -3.47 14.74
C THR A 27 0.96 -4.04 13.44
N LYS A 28 -0.26 -3.63 13.10
CA LYS A 28 -0.89 -3.96 11.81
C LYS A 28 -0.93 -2.72 10.91
N ILE A 29 -0.50 -2.85 9.66
CA ILE A 29 -0.46 -1.73 8.70
C ILE A 29 -1.15 -2.15 7.39
N GLY A 30 -2.17 -1.40 6.98
CA GLY A 30 -2.93 -1.63 5.75
C GLY A 30 -2.51 -0.66 4.66
N ASN A 31 -2.27 -1.22 3.47
CA ASN A 31 -1.78 -0.53 2.27
C ASN A 31 -0.62 0.42 2.62
N PRO A 32 0.55 -0.12 3.03
CA PRO A 32 1.64 0.69 3.53
C PRO A 32 2.48 1.29 2.38
N LEU A 33 2.63 2.61 2.38
CA LEU A 33 3.65 3.28 1.55
C LEU A 33 4.99 3.18 2.29
N LEU A 34 5.83 2.24 1.88
CA LEU A 34 7.08 1.87 2.55
C LEU A 34 8.30 2.56 1.92
N GLU A 35 8.40 2.59 0.60
CA GLU A 35 9.53 3.18 -0.12
C GLU A 35 9.05 3.86 -1.40
N PHE A 36 9.35 5.16 -1.51
CA PHE A 36 8.81 6.03 -2.55
C PHE A 36 9.06 5.50 -3.97
N ASN A 37 10.27 5.07 -4.30
CA ASN A 37 10.55 4.68 -5.68
C ASN A 37 9.85 3.37 -6.04
N THR A 38 9.94 2.38 -5.17
CA THR A 38 9.42 1.02 -5.38
C THR A 38 7.91 1.03 -5.41
N ASP A 39 7.26 1.68 -4.45
CA ASP A 39 5.80 1.77 -4.42
C ASP A 39 5.26 2.54 -5.62
N TYR A 40 5.84 3.71 -5.95
CA TYR A 40 5.37 4.45 -7.12
C TYR A 40 5.66 3.74 -8.44
N ASN A 41 6.82 3.08 -8.57
CA ASN A 41 7.16 2.35 -9.78
C ASN A 41 6.31 1.08 -9.97
N SER A 42 5.85 0.46 -8.87
CA SER A 42 4.96 -0.70 -8.93
C SER A 42 3.58 -0.42 -9.54
N ARG A 43 3.11 0.84 -9.47
CA ARG A 43 1.79 1.27 -9.99
C ARG A 43 1.57 0.93 -11.46
N TRP A 44 2.61 1.01 -12.28
CA TRP A 44 2.47 0.72 -13.71
C TRP A 44 2.61 -0.74 -14.06
N GLN A 45 3.45 -1.47 -13.31
CA GLN A 45 3.43 -2.92 -13.39
C GLN A 45 2.05 -3.45 -13.03
N PHE A 46 1.42 -2.85 -12.01
CA PHE A 46 0.06 -3.17 -11.59
C PHE A 46 -0.97 -2.85 -12.69
N LEU A 47 -1.03 -1.64 -13.25
CA LEU A 47 -2.00 -1.36 -14.31
C LEU A 47 -1.80 -2.23 -15.56
N TRP A 48 -0.55 -2.50 -15.94
CA TRP A 48 -0.25 -3.39 -17.04
C TRP A 48 -0.71 -4.83 -16.76
N SER A 49 -0.45 -5.37 -15.57
CA SER A 49 -0.89 -6.72 -15.20
C SER A 49 -2.41 -6.85 -15.09
N HIS A 50 -3.13 -5.74 -14.92
CA HIS A 50 -4.60 -5.69 -14.86
C HIS A 50 -5.24 -5.30 -16.20
N GLY A 51 -4.48 -5.22 -17.30
CA GLY A 51 -5.02 -4.94 -18.63
C GLY A 51 -5.48 -3.49 -18.83
N LEU A 52 -5.13 -2.59 -17.91
CA LEU A 52 -5.49 -1.16 -17.95
C LEU A 52 -4.44 -0.30 -18.66
N LYS A 53 -3.48 -0.93 -19.35
CA LYS A 53 -2.35 -0.25 -20.00
C LYS A 53 -1.81 -1.01 -21.20
N SER A 54 -1.40 -0.26 -22.24
CA SER A 54 -0.69 -0.80 -23.40
C SER A 54 0.76 -1.17 -23.07
N TYR A 55 1.29 -2.18 -23.78
CA TYR A 55 2.70 -2.58 -23.68
C TYR A 55 3.67 -1.46 -24.08
N SER A 56 3.34 -0.67 -25.11
CA SER A 56 4.18 0.43 -25.57
C SER A 56 4.34 1.51 -24.51
N THR A 57 3.28 1.86 -23.77
CA THR A 57 3.42 2.81 -22.67
C THR A 57 4.15 2.20 -21.47
N TYR A 58 3.94 0.90 -21.20
CA TYR A 58 4.71 0.20 -20.16
C TYR A 58 6.22 0.29 -20.44
N GLU A 59 6.67 0.06 -21.67
CA GLU A 59 8.09 0.22 -22.03
C GLU A 59 8.63 1.63 -21.83
N LEU A 60 7.85 2.67 -22.17
CA LEU A 60 8.25 4.07 -21.92
C LEU A 60 8.44 4.34 -20.43
N LEU A 61 7.56 3.80 -19.60
CA LEU A 61 7.61 3.98 -18.15
C LEU A 61 8.76 3.21 -17.50
N THR A 62 9.17 2.08 -18.08
CA THR A 62 10.31 1.31 -17.60
C THR A 62 11.65 1.88 -18.09
N LYS A 63 11.73 2.33 -19.35
CA LYS A 63 13.00 2.67 -20.02
C LYS A 63 13.28 4.17 -20.13
N VAL A 64 12.24 5.02 -20.13
CA VAL A 64 12.38 6.44 -20.48
C VAL A 64 12.13 7.36 -19.29
N CYS A 65 10.96 7.27 -18.65
CA CYS A 65 10.68 8.03 -17.42
C CYS A 65 9.71 7.27 -16.53
N ASN A 66 10.21 6.81 -15.37
CA ASN A 66 9.39 6.06 -14.42
C ASN A 66 8.50 6.95 -13.55
N CYS A 67 7.52 6.35 -12.88
CA CYS A 67 6.51 7.07 -12.09
C CYS A 67 7.15 7.88 -10.96
N SER A 68 8.17 7.33 -10.30
CA SER A 68 8.87 8.03 -9.23
C SER A 68 9.55 9.31 -9.76
N GLN A 69 10.08 9.29 -10.99
CA GLN A 69 10.65 10.47 -11.65
C GLN A 69 9.58 11.47 -12.05
N ILE A 70 8.46 11.00 -12.64
CA ILE A 70 7.29 11.85 -12.96
C ILE A 70 6.83 12.57 -11.70
N LYS A 71 6.54 11.84 -10.62
CA LYS A 71 6.03 12.42 -9.37
C LYS A 71 7.02 13.37 -8.73
N ARG A 72 8.33 13.05 -8.72
CA ARG A 72 9.36 13.99 -8.25
C ARG A 72 9.43 15.25 -9.09
N GLY A 73 9.37 15.14 -10.42
CA GLY A 73 9.40 16.28 -11.35
C GLY A 73 8.24 17.23 -11.12
N TYR A 74 7.00 16.72 -11.10
CA TYR A 74 5.81 17.54 -10.83
C TYR A 74 5.80 18.13 -9.42
N ARG A 75 6.26 17.38 -8.41
CA ARG A 75 6.39 17.88 -7.03
C ARG A 75 7.40 19.03 -6.91
N ARG A 76 8.48 18.98 -7.69
CA ARG A 76 9.51 20.04 -7.76
C ARG A 76 9.09 21.23 -8.63
N GLY A 77 8.00 21.10 -9.41
CA GLY A 77 7.56 22.09 -10.38
C GLY A 77 8.40 22.14 -11.67
N THR A 78 9.34 21.21 -11.84
CA THR A 78 10.29 21.18 -12.98
C THR A 78 10.37 19.79 -13.61
N PRO A 79 9.25 19.21 -14.10
CA PRO A 79 9.30 17.92 -14.80
C PRO A 79 10.05 18.07 -16.13
N SER A 80 10.85 17.06 -16.50
CA SER A 80 11.49 17.05 -17.82
C SER A 80 10.45 16.93 -18.93
N SER A 81 10.73 17.50 -20.12
CA SER A 81 9.83 17.41 -21.28
C SER A 81 9.48 15.96 -21.63
N THR A 82 10.47 15.07 -21.53
CA THR A 82 10.27 13.63 -21.70
C THR A 82 9.27 13.05 -20.71
N CYS A 83 9.42 13.36 -19.42
CA CYS A 83 8.49 12.88 -18.38
C CYS A 83 7.09 13.49 -18.53
N VAL A 84 6.98 14.72 -19.03
CA VAL A 84 5.68 15.36 -19.34
C VAL A 84 4.97 14.58 -20.45
N GLU A 85 5.65 14.22 -21.53
CA GLU A 85 5.05 13.48 -22.64
C GLU A 85 4.64 12.06 -22.21
N VAL A 86 5.49 11.38 -21.45
CA VAL A 86 5.16 10.06 -20.88
C VAL A 86 3.95 10.15 -19.94
N ASN A 87 3.89 11.17 -19.07
CA ASN A 87 2.75 11.40 -18.18
C ASN A 87 1.46 11.76 -18.94
N LYS A 88 1.56 12.45 -20.07
CA LYS A 88 0.42 12.73 -20.95
C LYS A 88 -0.10 11.45 -21.59
N ARG A 89 0.78 10.61 -22.16
CA ARG A 89 0.42 9.31 -22.73
C ARG A 89 -0.20 8.38 -21.69
N LEU A 90 0.31 8.45 -20.47
CA LEU A 90 -0.25 7.76 -19.32
C LEU A 90 -1.71 8.17 -19.08
N ASN A 91 -1.96 9.47 -18.86
CA ASN A 91 -3.29 9.97 -18.52
C ASN A 91 -4.34 9.71 -19.61
N MET A 92 -3.93 9.70 -20.89
CA MET A 92 -4.84 9.43 -22.00
C MET A 92 -5.35 7.97 -22.06
N GLU A 93 -4.56 6.99 -21.61
CA GLU A 93 -4.97 5.57 -21.72
C GLU A 93 -5.75 5.08 -20.52
N VAL A 94 -5.37 5.49 -19.30
CA VAL A 94 -6.08 5.10 -18.07
C VAL A 94 -7.38 5.89 -17.91
N GLY A 95 -7.40 7.14 -18.37
CA GLY A 95 -8.54 8.03 -18.23
C GLY A 95 -8.81 8.44 -16.79
N SER A 96 -9.86 9.22 -16.58
CA SER A 96 -10.29 9.74 -15.26
C SER A 96 -11.42 8.91 -14.62
N TYR A 97 -11.88 7.86 -15.29
CA TYR A 97 -13.05 7.07 -14.89
C TYR A 97 -12.73 5.77 -14.15
N ILE A 98 -11.44 5.46 -13.99
CA ILE A 98 -10.98 4.33 -13.18
C ILE A 98 -10.79 4.84 -11.74
N ASP A 99 -11.42 4.19 -10.76
CA ASP A 99 -11.15 4.51 -9.37
C ASP A 99 -9.72 4.07 -9.00
N GLN A 100 -8.90 5.04 -8.62
CA GLN A 100 -7.52 4.81 -8.22
C GLN A 100 -7.41 4.03 -6.89
N PHE A 101 -8.45 4.06 -6.05
CA PHE A 101 -8.47 3.38 -4.76
C PHE A 101 -8.98 1.95 -4.86
N ASP A 102 -9.73 1.61 -5.91
CA ASP A 102 -10.20 0.26 -6.20
C ASP A 102 -10.46 0.11 -7.70
N ILE A 103 -9.52 -0.47 -8.44
CA ILE A 103 -9.59 -0.53 -9.91
C ILE A 103 -10.73 -1.40 -10.46
N SER A 104 -11.39 -2.19 -9.61
CA SER A 104 -12.57 -2.96 -10.00
C SER A 104 -13.85 -2.12 -9.99
N HIS A 105 -13.80 -0.90 -9.44
CA HIS A 105 -14.93 0.02 -9.38
C HIS A 105 -14.73 1.18 -10.36
N ASP A 106 -15.84 1.65 -10.92
CA ASP A 106 -15.86 2.91 -11.66
C ASP A 106 -15.65 4.08 -10.70
N ALA A 107 -14.97 5.13 -11.15
CA ALA A 107 -14.80 6.34 -10.37
C ALA A 107 -16.17 6.91 -9.98
N CYS A 108 -16.41 7.08 -8.68
CA CYS A 108 -17.58 7.78 -8.18
C CYS A 108 -17.62 9.19 -8.78
N LEU A 109 -18.53 9.41 -9.74
CA LEU A 109 -18.90 10.77 -10.13
C LEU A 109 -19.48 11.46 -8.89
N PRO A 110 -19.04 12.67 -8.54
CA PRO A 110 -19.59 13.35 -7.39
C PRO A 110 -21.11 13.39 -7.52
N PRO A 111 -21.86 12.98 -6.48
CA PRO A 111 -23.31 13.19 -6.47
C PRO A 111 -23.54 14.68 -6.70
N LEU A 112 -24.42 15.03 -7.64
CA LEU A 112 -24.94 16.39 -7.71
C LEU A 112 -25.43 16.77 -6.30
N GLN A 113 -24.73 17.75 -5.70
CA GLN A 113 -25.04 18.38 -4.41
C GLN A 113 -25.01 17.49 -3.15
N HIS A 114 -23.82 17.39 -2.55
CA HIS A 114 -23.70 17.63 -1.11
C HIS A 114 -22.67 18.73 -0.86
N THR A 115 -23.17 19.90 -0.47
CA THR A 115 -22.37 21.08 -0.12
C THR A 115 -21.54 20.79 1.12
N TRP A 116 -20.26 20.44 0.92
CA TRP A 116 -19.24 20.59 1.93
C TRP A 116 -18.65 21.98 1.80
N THR A 117 -18.93 22.86 2.77
CA THR A 117 -18.24 24.15 2.88
C THR A 117 -16.76 23.91 3.12
N PRO A 118 -15.84 24.44 2.27
CA PRO A 118 -14.42 24.34 2.52
C PRO A 118 -14.05 25.20 3.73
N LEU A 119 -13.40 24.61 4.73
CA LEU A 119 -12.56 25.36 5.64
C LEU A 119 -11.40 25.93 4.80
N GLN A 120 -11.39 27.25 4.63
CA GLN A 120 -10.24 27.97 4.11
C GLN A 120 -9.05 27.71 5.05
N GLU A 121 -7.94 27.22 4.49
CA GLU A 121 -6.64 27.67 4.97
C GLU A 121 -5.61 27.56 3.85
N GLU A 122 -5.11 28.73 3.46
CA GLU A 122 -4.00 28.90 2.55
C GLU A 122 -2.67 28.56 3.23
N ASN A 123 -1.71 28.19 2.37
CA ASN A 123 -0.25 28.32 2.51
C ASN A 123 0.58 27.20 3.14
N LYS A 124 1.28 26.52 2.22
CA LYS A 124 2.74 26.32 2.19
C LYS A 124 3.38 25.65 3.42
N ARG A 125 3.50 24.31 3.34
CA ARG A 125 4.78 23.55 3.33
C ARG A 125 4.52 22.05 3.50
N ALA A 126 4.33 21.31 2.41
CA ALA A 126 4.51 19.84 2.42
C ALA A 126 6.02 19.51 2.29
N PHE A 127 6.80 20.01 3.26
CA PHE A 127 8.25 20.03 3.27
C PHE A 127 8.78 18.81 4.06
N CYS A 128 9.31 17.82 3.33
CA CYS A 128 10.20 16.76 3.85
C CYS A 128 9.64 15.86 4.97
N LEU A 129 8.38 15.40 4.90
CA LEU A 129 7.89 14.42 5.89
C LEU A 129 8.44 13.01 5.64
N GLU A 130 8.58 12.58 4.38
CA GLU A 130 9.13 11.26 4.01
C GLU A 130 10.58 11.10 4.47
N ASP A 131 11.45 12.08 4.19
CA ASP A 131 12.85 12.05 4.64
C ASP A 131 12.97 12.05 6.17
N LYS A 132 12.05 12.76 6.85
CA LYS A 132 11.97 12.79 8.31
C LYS A 132 11.45 11.48 8.89
N ILE A 133 10.51 10.81 8.22
CA ILE A 133 10.00 9.49 8.62
C ILE A 133 11.08 8.44 8.42
N PHE A 134 11.77 8.43 7.28
CA PHE A 134 12.88 7.51 7.02
C PHE A 134 14.04 7.75 8.01
N ALA A 135 14.39 9.01 8.28
CA ALA A 135 15.39 9.36 9.29
C ALA A 135 14.94 9.00 10.71
N TYR A 136 13.65 9.12 11.03
CA TYR A 136 13.08 8.73 12.31
C TYR A 136 13.07 7.22 12.51
N LEU A 137 12.60 6.44 11.53
CA LEU A 137 12.59 4.98 11.55
C LEU A 137 14.01 4.41 11.65
N ASN A 138 15.02 5.08 11.09
CA ASN A 138 16.43 4.68 11.19
C ASN A 138 17.14 5.13 12.49
N LYS A 139 16.48 5.85 13.40
CA LYS A 139 17.09 6.16 14.71
C LYS A 139 17.31 4.87 15.50
N LYS A 140 18.49 4.70 16.11
CA LYS A 140 18.82 3.52 16.94
C LYS A 140 17.77 3.22 18.02
N GLU A 141 17.18 4.25 18.62
CA GLU A 141 16.14 4.09 19.64
C GLU A 141 14.81 3.62 19.05
N VAL A 142 14.44 4.11 17.86
CA VAL A 142 13.25 3.65 17.13
C VAL A 142 13.47 2.23 16.63
N GLN A 143 14.63 1.92 16.06
CA GLN A 143 15.03 0.55 15.73
C GLN A 143 14.99 -0.36 16.97
N LYS A 144 15.57 0.06 18.10
CA LYS A 144 15.51 -0.72 19.35
C LYS A 144 14.08 -0.93 19.85
N ALA A 145 13.19 0.06 19.70
CA ALA A 145 11.77 -0.06 20.01
C ALA A 145 10.99 -0.91 19.00
N LEU A 146 11.43 -0.96 17.73
CA LEU A 146 10.92 -1.87 16.72
C LEU A 146 11.42 -3.31 16.93
N HIS A 147 12.59 -3.48 17.59
CA HIS A 147 13.29 -4.75 17.84
C HIS A 147 12.88 -5.45 19.15
N THR A 148 12.08 -4.81 20.02
CA THR A 148 11.37 -5.54 21.08
C THR A 148 10.30 -6.43 20.44
N ARG A 149 10.11 -7.67 20.91
CA ARG A 149 9.22 -8.70 20.34
C ARG A 149 7.86 -8.13 19.87
N GLN A 150 7.79 -7.70 18.61
CA GLN A 150 6.65 -7.00 18.03
C GLN A 150 6.33 -7.69 16.72
N ASN A 151 5.13 -8.28 16.65
CA ASN A 151 4.64 -8.84 15.41
C ASN A 151 4.23 -7.70 14.46
N TYR A 152 4.77 -7.66 13.26
CA TYR A 152 4.35 -6.75 12.21
C TYR A 152 3.49 -7.50 11.22
N PHE A 153 2.27 -7.02 11.01
CA PHE A 153 1.35 -7.58 10.04
C PHE A 153 1.01 -6.52 9.00
N LEU A 154 1.60 -6.64 7.82
CA LEU A 154 1.30 -5.78 6.68
C LEU A 154 0.25 -6.46 5.82
N TYR A 155 -0.67 -5.69 5.27
CA TYR A 155 -1.61 -6.21 4.29
C TYR A 155 -1.93 -5.19 3.21
N ASN A 156 -2.23 -5.66 2.00
CA ASN A 156 -2.73 -4.82 0.92
C ASN A 156 -4.06 -5.36 0.39
N GLY A 157 -4.92 -4.46 -0.05
CA GLY A 157 -5.98 -4.82 -0.98
C GLY A 157 -5.40 -5.06 -2.36
N ASP A 158 -5.80 -6.15 -3.04
CA ASP A 158 -5.24 -6.46 -4.37
C ASP A 158 -5.83 -5.62 -5.52
N GLN A 159 -6.85 -4.78 -5.25
CA GLN A 159 -7.41 -3.80 -6.18
C GLN A 159 -6.91 -2.37 -5.92
N ASP A 160 -6.06 -2.16 -4.91
CA ASP A 160 -5.48 -0.85 -4.61
C ASP A 160 -4.41 -0.46 -5.63
N PHE A 161 -4.70 0.54 -6.46
CA PHE A 161 -3.72 1.10 -7.40
C PHE A 161 -2.82 2.16 -6.77
N VAL A 162 -3.25 2.84 -5.70
CA VAL A 162 -2.44 3.89 -5.07
C VAL A 162 -1.24 3.27 -4.36
N ILE A 163 -1.43 2.13 -3.69
CA ILE A 163 -0.36 1.34 -3.09
C ILE A 163 -0.53 -0.13 -3.50
N PRO A 164 -0.05 -0.49 -4.70
CA PRO A 164 -0.15 -1.85 -5.20
C PRO A 164 0.62 -2.82 -4.32
N PHE A 165 0.00 -3.97 -4.04
CA PHE A 165 0.60 -5.04 -3.25
C PHE A 165 1.95 -5.52 -3.79
N ILE A 166 2.19 -5.40 -5.11
CA ILE A 166 3.43 -5.80 -5.78
C ILE A 166 4.64 -5.03 -5.21
N GLY A 167 4.49 -3.72 -4.98
CA GLY A 167 5.56 -2.88 -4.42
C GLY A 167 5.90 -3.27 -2.99
N THR A 168 4.87 -3.35 -2.15
CA THR A 168 5.00 -3.80 -0.76
C THR A 168 5.63 -5.19 -0.67
N GLN A 169 5.15 -6.16 -1.45
CA GLN A 169 5.68 -7.51 -1.46
C GLN A 169 7.16 -7.54 -1.87
N SER A 170 7.54 -6.83 -2.93
CA SER A 170 8.93 -6.77 -3.40
C SER A 170 9.87 -6.23 -2.31
N LEU A 171 9.45 -5.17 -1.61
CA LEU A 171 10.24 -4.59 -0.51
C LEU A 171 10.41 -5.56 0.66
N LEU A 172 9.34 -6.28 1.04
CA LEU A 172 9.42 -7.27 2.11
C LEU A 172 10.27 -8.47 1.74
N ASP A 173 10.22 -8.90 0.47
CA ASP A 173 11.07 -9.98 -0.03
C ASP A 173 12.56 -9.56 -0.06
N GLU A 174 12.87 -8.31 -0.41
CA GLU A 174 14.23 -7.76 -0.33
C GLU A 174 14.71 -7.66 1.12
N LEU A 175 13.88 -7.13 2.02
CA LEU A 175 14.16 -7.03 3.44
C LEU A 175 14.43 -8.42 4.05
N ALA A 176 13.60 -9.41 3.72
CA ALA A 176 13.77 -10.77 4.21
C ALA A 176 15.11 -11.39 3.78
N LYS A 177 15.57 -11.09 2.55
CA LYS A 177 16.90 -11.52 2.07
C LYS A 177 18.02 -10.81 2.81
N GLU A 178 17.93 -9.49 2.99
CA GLU A 178 18.94 -8.68 3.68
C GLU A 178 19.14 -9.16 5.13
N PHE A 179 18.04 -9.41 5.85
CA PHE A 179 18.06 -9.86 7.24
C PHE A 179 18.18 -11.39 7.40
N ARG A 180 18.30 -12.13 6.28
CA ARG A 180 18.39 -13.60 6.25
C ARG A 180 17.27 -14.28 7.04
N PHE A 181 16.06 -13.79 6.89
CA PHE A 181 14.90 -14.42 7.49
C PHE A 181 14.71 -15.81 6.90
N ASN A 182 14.53 -16.80 7.76
CA ASN A 182 14.05 -18.11 7.34
C ASN A 182 12.61 -17.92 6.86
N VAL A 183 12.44 -17.87 5.55
CA VAL A 183 11.13 -17.94 4.90
C VAL A 183 10.62 -19.36 5.11
N SER A 184 9.73 -19.52 6.09
CA SER A 184 9.26 -20.84 6.51
C SER A 184 8.24 -21.44 5.56
N GLU A 185 7.51 -20.61 4.80
CA GLU A 185 6.51 -21.06 3.82
C GLU A 185 6.43 -20.14 2.59
N PRO A 186 6.25 -20.68 1.38
CA PRO A 186 6.07 -19.89 0.16
C PRO A 186 4.76 -19.08 0.19
N PHE A 187 4.66 -18.05 -0.67
CA PHE A 187 3.46 -17.24 -0.84
C PHE A 187 2.26 -18.14 -1.18
N LYS A 188 1.35 -18.29 -0.23
CA LYS A 188 0.29 -19.32 -0.24
C LYS A 188 -1.08 -18.73 -0.03
N PRO A 189 -2.15 -19.38 -0.52
CA PRO A 189 -3.51 -18.89 -0.31
C PRO A 189 -3.93 -19.01 1.16
N TRP A 190 -4.75 -18.07 1.60
CA TRP A 190 -5.53 -18.16 2.84
C TRP A 190 -7.02 -18.00 2.53
N TYR A 191 -7.87 -18.44 3.47
CA TYR A 191 -9.27 -18.72 3.18
C TYR A 191 -10.24 -18.03 4.14
N ASN A 192 -11.43 -17.70 3.62
CA ASN A 192 -12.63 -17.41 4.40
C ASN A 192 -13.68 -18.47 4.03
N GLY A 193 -13.87 -19.46 4.91
CA GLY A 193 -14.59 -20.68 4.58
C GLY A 193 -13.90 -21.44 3.43
N ILE A 194 -14.64 -21.69 2.35
CA ILE A 194 -14.14 -22.38 1.14
C ILE A 194 -13.54 -21.41 0.09
N LYS A 195 -13.67 -20.09 0.29
CA LYS A 195 -13.23 -19.09 -0.68
C LYS A 195 -11.80 -18.66 -0.40
N VAL A 196 -10.98 -18.55 -1.43
CA VAL A 196 -9.66 -17.91 -1.33
C VAL A 196 -9.87 -16.43 -1.02
N ALA A 197 -9.45 -16.02 0.17
CA ALA A 197 -9.57 -14.65 0.66
C ALA A 197 -8.33 -13.80 0.34
N GLY A 198 -7.24 -14.43 -0.07
CA GLY A 198 -6.03 -13.78 -0.57
C GLY A 198 -4.83 -14.71 -0.45
N PHE A 199 -3.64 -14.12 -0.45
CA PHE A 199 -2.37 -14.84 -0.26
C PHE A 199 -1.58 -14.26 0.91
N THR A 200 -0.71 -15.05 1.50
CA THR A 200 0.09 -14.63 2.67
C THR A 200 1.50 -15.18 2.63
N HIS A 201 2.42 -14.41 3.20
CA HIS A 201 3.81 -14.74 3.41
C HIS A 201 4.19 -14.44 4.86
N VAL A 202 4.94 -15.34 5.51
CA VAL A 202 5.47 -15.12 6.87
C VAL A 202 6.99 -15.17 6.82
N TYR A 203 7.64 -14.10 7.27
CA TYR A 203 9.07 -13.89 7.26
C TYR A 203 9.62 -13.96 8.69
N GLY A 204 10.44 -14.96 9.00
CA GLY A 204 11.12 -15.06 10.31
C GLY A 204 10.18 -15.20 11.52
N GLY A 205 8.89 -15.43 11.31
CA GLY A 205 7.86 -15.59 12.34
C GLY A 205 7.30 -14.30 12.95
N SER A 206 8.00 -13.17 12.82
CA SER A 206 7.61 -11.88 13.42
C SER A 206 7.13 -10.84 12.40
N LEU A 207 7.32 -11.07 11.10
CA LEU A 207 6.84 -10.21 10.02
C LEU A 207 5.92 -11.03 9.11
N SER A 208 4.69 -10.58 8.93
CA SER A 208 3.70 -11.22 8.07
C SER A 208 3.18 -10.24 7.04
N PHE A 209 2.94 -10.74 5.83
CA PHE A 209 2.31 -10.04 4.73
C PHE A 209 1.08 -10.79 4.25
N ALA A 210 0.01 -10.09 3.90
CA ALA A 210 -1.12 -10.70 3.21
C ALA A 210 -1.77 -9.78 2.17
N THR A 211 -2.23 -10.34 1.08
CA THR A 211 -3.21 -9.68 0.21
C THR A 211 -4.62 -10.02 0.68
N ILE A 212 -5.56 -9.10 0.47
CA ILE A 212 -7.00 -9.33 0.60
C ILE A 212 -7.60 -9.25 -0.80
N ARG A 213 -8.13 -10.38 -1.27
CA ARG A 213 -8.68 -10.50 -2.62
C ARG A 213 -9.94 -9.66 -2.78
N GLY A 214 -9.98 -8.83 -3.81
CA GLY A 214 -11.08 -7.94 -4.14
C GLY A 214 -11.16 -6.69 -3.27
N ALA A 215 -10.14 -6.40 -2.46
CA ALA A 215 -10.11 -5.21 -1.62
C ALA A 215 -9.33 -4.08 -2.27
N GLY A 216 -9.81 -2.84 -2.13
CA GLY A 216 -9.09 -1.63 -2.49
C GLY A 216 -8.25 -1.02 -1.33
N GLN A 217 -7.95 0.27 -1.44
CA GLN A 217 -7.23 1.08 -0.46
C GLN A 217 -7.88 1.02 0.93
N TYR A 218 -9.22 0.91 0.98
CA TYR A 218 -10.00 0.77 2.20
C TYR A 218 -10.55 -0.66 2.30
N ALA A 219 -9.67 -1.61 2.61
CA ALA A 219 -10.02 -3.04 2.62
C ALA A 219 -11.19 -3.39 3.55
N ALA A 220 -11.28 -2.74 4.71
CA ALA A 220 -12.39 -2.96 5.65
C ALA A 220 -13.75 -2.52 5.08
N ALA A 221 -13.76 -1.55 4.15
CA ALA A 221 -14.98 -1.07 3.50
C ALA A 221 -15.36 -1.95 2.30
N SER A 222 -14.38 -2.33 1.48
CA SER A 222 -14.60 -3.13 0.26
C SER A 222 -14.77 -4.63 0.53
N GLN A 223 -14.02 -5.19 1.48
CA GLN A 223 -14.04 -6.62 1.83
C GLN A 223 -14.11 -6.81 3.37
N PRO A 224 -15.26 -6.46 4.01
CA PRO A 224 -15.38 -6.45 5.47
C PRO A 224 -15.21 -7.83 6.11
N GLU A 225 -15.74 -8.90 5.52
CA GLU A 225 -15.67 -10.24 6.09
C GLU A 225 -14.24 -10.78 6.12
N GLN A 226 -13.53 -10.69 4.99
CA GLN A 226 -12.14 -11.12 4.84
C GLN A 226 -11.22 -10.28 5.72
N THR A 227 -11.45 -8.97 5.77
CA THR A 227 -10.69 -8.07 6.64
C THR A 227 -10.89 -8.41 8.12
N LEU A 228 -12.10 -8.80 8.52
CA LEU A 228 -12.39 -9.23 9.88
C LEU A 228 -11.68 -10.55 10.22
N VAL A 229 -11.68 -11.52 9.31
CA VAL A 229 -10.94 -12.79 9.49
C VAL A 229 -9.45 -12.53 9.70
N LEU A 230 -8.84 -11.70 8.86
CA LEU A 230 -7.44 -11.31 9.01
C LEU A 230 -7.19 -10.58 10.33
N PHE A 231 -8.10 -9.67 10.71
CA PHE A 231 -7.98 -8.92 11.96
C PHE A 231 -8.06 -9.83 13.19
N LYS A 232 -8.98 -10.80 13.22
CA LYS A 232 -9.06 -11.79 14.29
C LYS A 232 -7.79 -12.63 14.38
N ALA A 233 -7.28 -13.11 13.25
CA ALA A 233 -6.03 -13.88 13.22
C ALA A 233 -4.85 -13.08 13.79
N PHE A 234 -4.75 -11.79 13.46
CA PHE A 234 -3.75 -10.89 14.05
C PHE A 234 -3.91 -10.75 15.56
N LEU A 235 -5.12 -10.47 16.06
CA LEU A 235 -5.38 -10.32 17.50
C LEU A 235 -5.11 -11.59 18.31
N GLU A 236 -5.41 -12.74 17.72
CA GLU A 236 -5.21 -14.06 18.35
C GLU A 236 -3.79 -14.59 18.18
N GLU A 237 -2.91 -13.86 17.48
CA GLU A 237 -1.56 -14.27 17.11
C GLU A 237 -1.53 -15.65 16.42
N ARG A 238 -2.53 -15.92 15.58
CA ARG A 238 -2.67 -17.18 14.83
C ARG A 238 -2.37 -17.00 13.34
N PRO A 239 -1.88 -18.05 12.65
CA PRO A 239 -1.78 -18.05 11.21
C PRO A 239 -3.15 -17.81 10.54
N LEU A 240 -3.14 -17.16 9.38
CA LEU A 240 -4.35 -17.03 8.57
C LEU A 240 -4.94 -18.42 8.21
N PRO A 241 -6.28 -18.54 8.09
CA PRO A 241 -6.92 -19.85 7.91
C PRO A 241 -6.45 -20.56 6.64
N LYS A 242 -6.20 -21.86 6.78
CA LYS A 242 -6.00 -22.80 5.67
C LYS A 242 -7.35 -23.39 5.25
N ILE A 243 -7.40 -24.00 4.06
CA ILE A 243 -8.61 -24.70 3.62
C ILE A 243 -8.98 -25.79 4.63
N GLN A 244 -10.20 -25.74 5.15
CA GLN A 244 -10.76 -26.84 5.92
C GLN A 244 -11.40 -27.79 4.91
N MET A 245 -10.74 -28.91 4.65
CA MET A 245 -11.30 -30.03 3.88
C MET A 245 -12.19 -30.87 4.78
#